data_AF-A0A8C5ET41-F1
#
_entry.id   AF-A0A8C5ET41-F1
#
_cell.length_a   1.000
_cell.length_b   1.000
_cell.length_c   1.000
_cell.angle_alpha   90.00
_cell.angle_beta   90.00
_cell.angle_gamma   90.00
#
_symmetry.space_group_name_H-M   'P 1'
#
loop_
_entity.id
_entity.type
_entity.pdbx_description
1 polymer ?
#
loop_
_entity_poly.entity_id
_entity_poly.type
_entity_poly.pdbx_seq_one_letter_code
_entity_poly.pdbx_strand_id
1 'polypeptide(L)'
;MKSGFLLSLRSQYAKRVRHSSHQYRPVDTITPAASHHITLTSLCCFLYFYVNDVEDLSQTFPDLEHRLQPVPPCVSMRESVQVYKEHCRMAREFHQVKHEIAVLEDQKRKLLAELVEDEKVAMEIARLEDEFRRLTDENRTLVTVHSERSQQLETLYLTNRTRQDSS
;
A
#
# COMPACT_ATOMS: atom_id res chain seq x y z
N MET A 1 -35.52 10.57 0.56
CA MET A 1 -36.31 11.83 0.64
C MET A 1 -35.48 13.11 0.84
N LYS A 2 -34.15 13.12 0.56
CA LYS A 2 -33.28 14.31 0.73
C LYS A 2 -32.86 15.00 -0.58
N SER A 3 -33.12 14.41 -1.75
CA SER A 3 -32.69 14.96 -3.06
C SER A 3 -33.62 16.04 -3.61
N GLY A 4 -34.91 16.02 -3.26
CA GLY A 4 -35.90 16.99 -3.76
C GLY A 4 -35.71 18.42 -3.20
N PHE A 5 -35.18 18.54 -1.98
CA PHE A 5 -35.01 19.83 -1.31
C PHE A 5 -33.86 20.66 -1.94
N LEU A 6 -32.76 20.00 -2.31
CA LEU A 6 -31.59 20.64 -2.91
C LEU A 6 -31.85 21.11 -4.36
N LEU A 7 -32.71 20.42 -5.11
CA LEU A 7 -33.14 20.85 -6.43
C LEU A 7 -34.09 22.07 -6.38
N SER A 8 -34.95 22.14 -5.36
CA SER A 8 -35.82 23.30 -5.12
C SER A 8 -35.02 24.56 -4.81
N LEU A 9 -34.00 24.45 -3.94
CA LEU A 9 -33.11 25.57 -3.59
C LEU A 9 -32.24 26.04 -4.77
N ARG A 10 -31.75 25.14 -5.62
CA ARG A 10 -31.00 25.49 -6.85
C ARG A 10 -31.88 26.24 -7.87
N SER A 11 -33.13 25.84 -8.03
CA SER A 11 -34.08 26.51 -8.93
C SER A 11 -34.43 27.93 -8.44
N GLN A 12 -34.54 28.10 -7.12
CA GLN A 12 -34.87 29.38 -6.50
C GLN A 12 -33.70 30.39 -6.56
N TYR A 13 -32.46 29.92 -6.40
CA TYR A 13 -31.26 30.73 -6.62
C TYR A 13 -31.05 31.13 -8.09
N ALA A 14 -31.28 30.22 -9.05
CA ALA A 14 -31.12 30.51 -10.47
C ALA A 14 -32.20 31.47 -11.05
N LYS A 15 -33.37 31.57 -10.41
CA LYS A 15 -34.40 32.58 -10.73
C LYS A 15 -34.07 33.95 -10.15
N ARG A 16 -33.37 34.03 -9.02
CA ARG A 16 -33.02 35.31 -8.38
C ARG A 16 -31.84 36.01 -9.04
N VAL A 17 -30.92 35.26 -9.66
CA VAL A 17 -29.75 35.81 -10.36
C VAL A 17 -30.13 36.40 -11.73
N ARG A 18 -31.19 35.92 -12.39
CA ARG A 18 -31.61 36.41 -13.73
C ARG A 18 -32.46 37.69 -13.75
N HIS A 19 -32.83 38.24 -12.58
CA HIS A 19 -33.54 39.53 -12.51
C HIS A 19 -32.65 40.71 -12.07
N SER A 20 -31.36 40.51 -11.89
CA SER A 20 -30.41 41.57 -11.53
C SER A 20 -29.48 41.95 -12.69
N SER A 21 -30.05 42.19 -13.88
CA SER A 21 -29.30 42.73 -15.02
C SER A 21 -30.21 43.61 -15.87
N HIS A 22 -30.45 44.81 -15.35
CA HIS A 22 -30.67 46.08 -16.08
C HIS A 22 -31.42 47.03 -15.14
N GLN A 23 -30.75 48.09 -14.70
CA GLN A 23 -31.00 49.48 -15.09
C GLN A 23 -30.40 50.39 -14.00
N TYR A 24 -29.22 50.96 -14.28
CA TYR A 24 -28.71 52.08 -13.51
C TYR A 24 -29.63 53.29 -13.77
N ARG A 25 -30.30 53.80 -12.73
CA ARG A 25 -30.76 55.19 -12.66
C ARG A 25 -30.51 55.75 -11.25
N PRO A 26 -30.23 57.07 -11.14
CA PRO A 26 -29.66 57.66 -9.94
C PRO A 26 -30.71 58.12 -8.92
N VAL A 27 -30.35 57.92 -7.64
CA VAL A 27 -30.53 58.76 -6.44
C VAL A 27 -31.94 59.30 -6.13
N ASP A 28 -32.61 58.74 -5.12
CA ASP A 28 -32.87 59.39 -3.82
C ASP A 28 -33.80 58.56 -2.92
N THR A 29 -33.71 58.83 -1.61
CA THR A 29 -34.56 58.38 -0.48
C THR A 29 -34.03 57.20 0.36
N ILE A 30 -33.34 57.56 1.44
CA ILE A 30 -32.95 56.70 2.56
C ILE A 30 -34.22 56.19 3.25
N THR A 31 -34.45 54.87 3.23
CA THR A 31 -35.35 54.17 4.18
C THR A 31 -34.49 53.27 5.09
N PRO A 32 -34.62 53.32 6.43
CA PRO A 32 -33.59 52.74 7.32
C PRO A 32 -33.64 51.22 7.51
N ALA A 33 -34.63 50.51 6.95
CA ALA A 33 -34.90 49.12 7.32
C ALA A 33 -34.21 48.05 6.45
N ALA A 34 -33.74 48.40 5.24
CA ALA A 34 -33.17 47.42 4.30
C ALA A 34 -31.64 47.23 4.43
N SER A 35 -30.95 48.12 5.14
CA SER A 35 -29.48 48.09 5.26
C SER A 35 -28.99 46.98 6.21
N HIS A 36 -29.78 46.63 7.22
CA HIS A 36 -29.41 45.60 8.21
C HIS A 36 -29.56 44.17 7.66
N HIS A 37 -30.52 43.91 6.77
CA HIS A 37 -30.75 42.55 6.27
C HIS A 37 -29.69 42.13 5.23
N ILE A 38 -29.16 43.07 4.43
CA ILE A 38 -28.09 42.80 3.47
C ILE A 38 -26.75 42.56 4.19
N THR A 39 -26.47 43.31 5.26
CA THR A 39 -25.27 43.10 6.09
C THR A 39 -25.36 41.81 6.89
N LEU A 40 -26.52 41.48 7.48
CA LEU A 40 -26.71 40.21 8.19
C LEU A 40 -26.59 38.98 7.27
N THR A 41 -27.10 39.05 6.04
CA THR A 41 -26.97 37.91 5.09
C THR A 41 -25.53 37.77 4.61
N SER A 42 -24.83 38.89 4.35
CA SER A 42 -23.40 38.90 4.00
C SER A 42 -22.52 38.40 5.15
N LEU A 43 -22.79 38.85 6.38
CA LEU A 43 -22.11 38.39 7.59
C LEU A 43 -22.41 36.92 7.88
N CYS A 44 -23.64 36.45 7.65
CA CYS A 44 -24.00 35.04 7.83
C CYS A 44 -23.32 34.15 6.79
N CYS A 45 -23.20 34.58 5.53
CA CYS A 45 -22.38 33.88 4.54
C CYS A 45 -20.89 33.89 4.88
N PHE A 46 -20.35 35.01 5.37
CA PHE A 46 -18.97 35.09 5.86
C PHE A 46 -18.72 34.17 7.04
N LEU A 47 -19.60 34.18 8.05
CA LEU A 47 -19.51 33.34 9.25
C LEU A 47 -19.70 31.86 8.91
N TYR A 48 -20.62 31.51 8.00
CA TYR A 48 -20.81 30.12 7.55
C TYR A 48 -19.59 29.60 6.79
N PHE A 49 -18.96 30.42 5.93
CA PHE A 49 -17.72 30.04 5.25
C PHE A 49 -16.53 29.92 6.23
N TYR A 50 -16.48 30.80 7.24
CA TYR A 50 -15.46 30.80 8.28
C TYR A 50 -15.56 29.58 9.22
N VAL A 51 -16.76 29.20 9.63
CA VAL A 51 -16.98 28.08 10.57
C VAL A 51 -16.69 26.73 9.92
N ASN A 52 -16.97 26.55 8.62
CA ASN A 52 -16.64 25.30 7.91
C ASN A 52 -15.14 25.11 7.65
N ASP A 53 -14.33 26.19 7.67
CA ASP A 53 -12.88 26.11 7.46
C ASP A 53 -12.08 25.94 8.76
N VAL A 54 -12.67 26.24 9.92
CA VAL A 54 -12.00 26.19 11.22
C VAL A 54 -11.89 24.77 11.79
N GLU A 55 -12.81 23.86 11.46
CA GLU A 55 -12.78 22.46 11.93
C GLU A 55 -11.56 21.66 11.41
N ASP A 56 -10.89 22.10 10.35
CA ASP A 56 -9.72 21.43 9.75
C ASP A 56 -8.37 22.07 10.17
N LEU A 57 -8.38 23.04 11.09
CA LEU A 57 -7.17 23.83 11.47
C LEU A 57 -6.38 23.27 12.65
N SER A 58 -6.85 22.20 13.31
CA SER A 58 -6.19 21.61 14.49
C SER A 58 -5.47 20.30 14.18
N GLN A 59 -4.90 20.17 12.99
CA GLN A 59 -4.21 18.95 12.56
C GLN A 59 -2.73 19.01 12.98
N THR A 60 -2.24 17.93 13.58
CA THR A 60 -0.84 17.80 14.05
C THR A 60 -0.17 16.64 13.34
N PHE A 61 1.10 16.82 12.93
CA PHE A 61 1.85 15.86 12.12
C PHE A 61 3.14 15.43 12.82
N PRO A 62 3.09 14.54 13.82
CA PRO A 62 4.25 14.21 14.66
C PRO A 62 5.44 13.63 13.89
N ASP A 63 5.21 13.06 12.70
CA ASP A 63 6.25 12.50 11.83
C ASP A 63 7.08 13.51 11.04
N LEU A 64 6.62 14.77 10.97
CA LEU A 64 7.33 15.85 10.31
C LEU A 64 8.29 16.54 11.27
N GLU A 65 9.46 16.92 10.77
CA GLU A 65 10.36 17.82 11.49
C GLU A 65 9.63 19.09 11.90
N HIS A 66 10.03 19.67 13.04
CA HIS A 66 9.35 20.83 13.58
C HIS A 66 9.28 22.02 12.59
N ARG A 67 10.32 22.19 11.76
CA ARG A 67 10.39 23.24 10.74
C ARG A 67 9.47 23.02 9.54
N LEU A 68 8.98 21.79 9.36
CA LEU A 68 8.08 21.38 8.28
C LEU A 68 6.62 21.30 8.74
N GLN A 69 6.32 21.62 10.00
CA GLN A 69 4.95 21.66 10.49
C GLN A 69 4.15 22.75 9.74
N PRO A 70 2.90 22.48 9.34
CA PRO A 70 2.04 23.50 8.76
C PRO A 70 1.84 24.69 9.69
N VAL A 71 2.24 25.87 9.23
CA VAL A 71 2.07 27.12 9.98
C VAL A 71 0.58 27.50 9.99
N PRO A 72 -0.02 27.80 11.15
CA PRO A 72 -1.44 28.17 11.24
C PRO A 72 -1.79 29.33 10.27
N PRO A 73 -2.92 29.25 9.55
CA PRO A 73 -3.23 30.24 8.53
C PRO A 73 -3.71 31.56 9.14
N CYS A 74 -3.50 32.65 8.40
CA CYS A 74 -4.19 33.92 8.63
C CYS A 74 -5.61 33.82 8.10
N VAL A 75 -6.56 33.62 9.00
CA VAL A 75 -7.99 33.37 8.72
C VAL A 75 -8.70 34.48 7.94
N SER A 76 -8.18 35.72 7.98
CA SER A 76 -8.71 36.84 7.18
C SER A 76 -8.21 36.84 5.73
N MET A 77 -7.24 35.98 5.38
CA MET A 77 -6.66 35.87 4.05
C MET A 77 -6.94 34.49 3.45
N ARG A 78 -7.77 34.47 2.40
CA ARG A 78 -8.17 33.24 1.72
C ARG A 78 -6.98 32.43 1.19
N GLU A 79 -5.99 33.11 0.63
CA GLU A 79 -4.79 32.47 0.08
C GLU A 79 -3.98 31.75 1.17
N SER A 80 -3.91 32.34 2.37
CA SER A 80 -3.23 31.73 3.52
C SER A 80 -3.93 30.46 3.99
N VAL A 81 -5.27 30.48 4.07
CA VAL A 81 -6.07 29.30 4.41
C VAL A 81 -5.89 28.18 3.37
N GLN A 82 -5.85 28.53 2.08
CA GLN A 82 -5.65 27.55 1.02
C GLN A 82 -4.26 26.89 1.08
N VAL A 83 -3.19 27.67 1.28
CA VAL A 83 -1.83 27.14 1.41
C VAL A 83 -1.70 26.21 2.62
N TYR A 84 -2.31 26.56 3.76
CA TYR A 84 -2.33 25.69 4.93
C TYR A 84 -2.99 24.35 4.65
N LYS A 85 -4.19 24.36 4.05
CA LYS A 85 -4.92 23.13 3.69
C LYS A 85 -4.11 22.22 2.77
N GLU A 86 -3.46 22.81 1.78
CA GLU A 86 -2.60 22.08 0.86
C GLU A 86 -1.38 21.48 1.56
N HIS A 87 -0.76 22.21 2.49
CA HIS A 87 0.35 21.70 3.27
C HIS A 87 -0.08 20.54 4.19
N CYS A 88 -1.24 20.64 4.83
CA CYS A 88 -1.83 19.56 5.61
C CYS A 88 -2.12 18.32 4.74
N ARG A 89 -2.58 18.50 3.49
CA ARG A 89 -2.77 17.41 2.53
C ARG A 89 -1.45 16.70 2.23
N MET A 90 -0.41 17.45 1.85
CA MET A 90 0.91 16.88 1.57
C MET A 90 1.53 16.20 2.79
N ALA A 91 1.33 16.75 3.99
CA ALA A 91 1.81 16.16 5.24
C ALA A 91 1.18 14.79 5.51
N ARG A 92 -0.13 14.61 5.22
CA ARG A 92 -0.80 13.30 5.30
C ARG A 92 -0.24 12.33 4.27
N GLU A 93 -0.06 12.77 3.04
CA GLU A 93 0.51 11.95 1.96
C GLU A 93 1.94 11.50 2.31
N PHE A 94 2.76 12.40 2.84
CA PHE A 94 4.10 12.07 3.32
C PHE A 94 4.08 11.01 4.41
N HIS A 95 3.21 11.15 5.41
CA HIS A 95 3.06 10.14 6.46
C HIS A 95 2.67 8.78 5.89
N GLN A 96 1.70 8.76 4.97
CA GLN A 96 1.27 7.53 4.30
C GLN A 96 2.41 6.87 3.54
N VAL A 97 3.13 7.61 2.70
CA VAL A 97 4.27 7.08 1.92
C VAL A 97 5.38 6.59 2.84
N LYS A 98 5.71 7.33 3.90
CA LYS A 98 6.70 6.93 4.90
C LYS A 98 6.32 5.60 5.55
N HIS A 99 5.04 5.41 5.89
CA HIS A 99 4.54 4.15 6.43
C HIS A 99 4.62 3.00 5.42
N GLU A 100 4.19 3.23 4.17
CA GLU A 100 4.26 2.24 3.09
C GLU A 100 5.70 1.79 2.83
N ILE A 101 6.66 2.73 2.80
CA ILE A 101 8.09 2.41 2.68
C ILE A 101 8.54 1.49 3.82
N ALA A 102 8.20 1.82 5.07
CA ALA A 102 8.59 1.01 6.23
C ALA A 102 8.02 -0.42 6.16
N VAL A 103 6.77 -0.57 5.69
CA VAL A 103 6.14 -1.89 5.49
C VAL A 103 6.86 -2.68 4.39
N LEU A 104 7.17 -2.03 3.26
CA LEU A 104 7.89 -2.67 2.15
C LEU A 104 9.31 -3.09 2.55
N GLU A 105 10.01 -2.27 3.33
CA GLU A 105 11.33 -2.62 3.87
C GLU A 105 11.28 -3.85 4.78
N ASP A 106 10.23 -3.97 5.60
CA ASP A 106 10.04 -5.14 6.46
C ASP A 106 9.76 -6.40 5.66
N GLN A 107 8.90 -6.32 4.66
CA GLN A 107 8.62 -7.43 3.75
C GLN A 107 9.86 -7.85 2.96
N LYS A 108 10.65 -6.88 2.46
CA LYS A 108 11.92 -7.15 1.80
C LYS A 108 12.88 -7.93 2.70
N ARG A 109 13.01 -7.53 3.98
CA ARG A 109 13.87 -8.26 4.94
C ARG A 109 13.41 -9.71 5.14
N LYS A 110 12.10 -9.94 5.24
CA LYS A 110 11.53 -11.29 5.37
C LYS A 110 11.83 -12.16 4.15
N LEU A 111 11.60 -11.64 2.95
CA LEU A 111 11.88 -12.37 1.70
C LEU A 111 13.38 -12.69 1.53
N LEU A 112 14.27 -11.77 1.93
CA LEU A 112 15.70 -12.04 1.92
C LEU A 112 16.09 -13.15 2.90
N ALA A 113 15.46 -13.21 4.08
CA ALA A 113 15.69 -14.29 5.03
C ALA A 113 15.19 -15.65 4.49
N GLU A 114 14.03 -15.68 3.84
CA GLU A 114 13.49 -16.87 3.18
C GLU A 114 14.43 -17.39 2.09
N LEU A 115 14.93 -16.51 1.22
CA LEU A 115 15.90 -16.87 0.17
C LEU A 115 17.19 -17.49 0.73
N VAL A 116 17.67 -17.00 1.88
CA VAL A 116 18.86 -17.57 2.54
C VAL A 116 18.58 -18.98 3.06
N GLU A 117 17.38 -19.25 3.58
CA GLU A 117 17.01 -20.61 3.99
C GLU A 117 16.85 -21.54 2.78
N ASP A 118 16.25 -21.07 1.69
CA ASP A 118 16.13 -21.83 0.44
C ASP A 118 17.50 -22.20 -0.13
N GLU A 119 18.49 -21.30 -0.07
CA GLU A 119 19.86 -21.58 -0.51
C GLU A 119 20.49 -22.72 0.32
N LYS A 120 20.29 -22.73 1.64
CA LYS A 120 20.77 -23.82 2.51
C LYS A 120 20.11 -25.15 2.15
N VAL A 121 18.80 -25.15 1.88
CA VAL A 121 18.08 -26.34 1.45
C VAL A 121 18.61 -26.83 0.10
N ALA A 122 18.86 -25.95 -0.86
CA ALA A 122 19.44 -26.30 -2.15
C ALA A 122 20.85 -26.90 -2.01
N MET A 123 21.68 -26.37 -1.12
CA MET A 123 22.99 -26.93 -0.80
C MET A 123 22.88 -28.34 -0.22
N GLU A 124 21.94 -28.58 0.68
CA GLU A 124 21.73 -29.91 1.27
C GLU A 124 21.20 -30.91 0.25
N ILE A 125 20.29 -30.48 -0.64
CA ILE A 125 19.83 -31.30 -1.77
C ILE A 125 21.02 -31.71 -2.65
N ALA A 126 21.87 -30.77 -3.03
CA ALA A 126 23.05 -31.06 -3.86
C ALA A 126 24.01 -32.04 -3.16
N ARG A 127 24.19 -31.91 -1.83
CA ARG A 127 24.98 -32.85 -1.03
C ARG A 127 24.39 -34.26 -1.05
N LEU A 128 23.08 -34.38 -0.84
CA LEU A 128 22.37 -35.66 -0.83
C LEU A 128 22.36 -36.32 -2.20
N GLU A 129 22.23 -35.55 -3.28
CA GLU A 129 22.33 -36.06 -4.65
C GLU A 129 23.72 -36.67 -4.92
N ASP A 130 24.79 -36.06 -4.44
CA ASP A 130 26.14 -36.61 -4.58
C ASP A 130 26.32 -37.91 -3.79
N GLU A 131 25.83 -37.93 -2.55
CA GLU A 131 25.83 -39.13 -1.71
C GLU A 131 25.03 -40.26 -2.37
N PHE A 132 23.85 -39.96 -2.90
CA PHE A 132 23.02 -40.92 -3.61
C PHE A 132 23.70 -41.49 -4.86
N ARG A 133 24.37 -40.64 -5.65
CA ARG A 133 25.16 -41.10 -6.81
C ARG A 133 26.25 -42.08 -6.39
N ARG A 134 27.04 -41.72 -5.37
CA ARG A 134 28.13 -42.58 -4.86
C ARG A 134 27.61 -43.93 -4.37
N LEU A 135 26.54 -43.92 -3.56
CA LEU A 135 25.92 -45.15 -3.08
C LEU A 135 25.36 -46.01 -4.22
N THR A 136 24.83 -45.38 -5.27
CA THR A 136 24.33 -46.09 -6.46
C THR A 136 25.47 -46.79 -7.21
N ASP A 137 26.61 -46.14 -7.38
CA ASP A 137 27.78 -46.70 -8.04
C ASP A 137 28.40 -47.85 -7.21
N GLU A 138 28.50 -47.67 -5.89
CA GLU A 138 28.94 -48.72 -4.97
C GLU A 138 28.00 -49.93 -5.01
N ASN A 139 26.69 -49.71 -4.99
CA ASN A 139 25.69 -50.77 -5.06
C ASN A 139 25.80 -51.54 -6.39
N ARG A 140 25.93 -50.84 -7.52
CA ARG A 140 26.14 -51.47 -8.83
C ARG A 140 27.39 -52.35 -8.84
N THR A 141 28.48 -51.87 -8.25
CA THR A 141 29.73 -52.62 -8.11
C THR A 141 29.53 -53.88 -7.26
N LEU A 142 28.87 -53.74 -6.10
CA LEU A 142 28.58 -54.87 -5.21
C LEU A 142 27.71 -55.94 -5.88
N VAL A 143 26.66 -55.52 -6.60
CA VAL A 143 25.80 -56.44 -7.37
C VAL A 143 26.61 -57.20 -8.43
N THR A 144 27.53 -56.50 -9.11
CA THR A 144 28.38 -57.09 -10.14
C THR A 144 29.29 -58.16 -9.51
N VAL A 145 30.05 -57.80 -8.47
CA VAL A 145 30.94 -58.73 -7.75
C VAL A 145 30.17 -59.91 -7.16
N HIS A 146 28.98 -59.68 -6.61
CA HIS A 146 28.13 -60.75 -6.08
C HIS A 146 27.71 -61.73 -7.18
N SER A 147 27.29 -61.22 -8.35
CA SER A 147 26.89 -62.05 -9.49
C SER A 147 28.06 -62.90 -10.00
N GLU A 148 29.25 -62.31 -10.15
CA GLU A 148 30.46 -63.00 -10.60
C GLU A 148 30.86 -64.12 -9.63
N ARG A 149 30.89 -63.83 -8.32
CA ARG A 149 31.20 -64.86 -7.30
C ARG A 149 30.17 -65.99 -7.29
N SER A 150 28.89 -65.66 -7.47
CA SER A 150 27.81 -66.66 -7.52
C SER A 150 28.01 -67.61 -8.70
N GLN A 151 28.36 -67.07 -9.87
CA GLN A 151 28.64 -67.87 -11.07
C GLN A 151 29.91 -68.73 -10.92
N GLN A 152 30.96 -68.18 -10.30
CA GLN A 152 32.18 -68.94 -10.00
C GLN A 152 31.89 -70.14 -9.08
N LEU A 153 31.08 -69.93 -8.04
CA LEU A 153 30.64 -71.00 -7.14
C LEU A 153 29.85 -72.08 -7.88
N GLU A 154 28.89 -71.70 -8.71
CA GLU A 154 28.10 -72.65 -9.51
C GLU A 154 28.98 -73.51 -10.43
N THR A 155 29.98 -72.89 -11.08
CA THR A 155 30.94 -73.59 -11.94
C THR A 155 31.76 -74.62 -11.15
N LEU A 156 32.21 -74.27 -9.94
CA LEU A 156 32.94 -75.19 -9.06
C LEU A 156 32.07 -76.36 -8.58
N TYR A 157 30.79 -76.12 -8.30
CA TYR A 157 29.83 -77.18 -7.93
C TYR A 157 29.64 -78.18 -9.08
N LEU A 158 29.40 -77.68 -10.30
CA LEU A 158 29.22 -78.53 -11.48
C LEU A 158 30.49 -79.35 -11.79
N THR A 159 31.67 -78.71 -11.69
CA THR A 159 32.95 -79.38 -11.94
C THR A 159 33.28 -80.45 -10.90
N ASN A 160 32.96 -80.22 -9.62
CA ASN A 160 33.17 -81.25 -8.60
C ASN A 160 32.21 -82.43 -8.79
N ARG A 161 30.96 -82.18 -9.20
CA ARG A 161 29.97 -83.23 -9.45
C ARG A 161 30.38 -84.13 -10.62
N THR A 162 30.79 -83.55 -11.74
CA THR A 162 31.22 -84.35 -12.91
C THR A 162 32.47 -85.19 -12.62
N ARG A 163 33.37 -84.71 -11.74
CA ARG A 163 34.53 -85.48 -11.28
C ARG A 163 34.17 -86.65 -10.36
N GLN A 164 33.09 -86.56 -9.61
CA GLN A 164 32.60 -87.66 -8.77
C GLN A 164 31.82 -88.70 -9.58
N ASP A 165 31.08 -88.28 -10.61
CA ASP A 165 30.30 -89.17 -11.48
C ASP A 165 31.18 -89.92 -12.52
N SER A 166 32.45 -89.52 -12.68
CA SER A 166 33.40 -90.11 -13.65
C SER A 166 34.42 -91.07 -13.02
N SER A 167 34.27 -91.42 -11.74
CA SER A 167 35.14 -92.34 -10.99
C SER A 167 34.40 -93.59 -10.55
#